data_AF-A0A954LGC5-F1
#
_entry.id   AF-A0A954LGC5-F1
#
_cell.length_a   1.000
_cell.length_b   1.000
_cell.length_c   1.000
_cell.angle_alpha   90.00
_cell.angle_beta   90.00
_cell.angle_gamma   90.00
#
_symmetry.space_group_name_H-M   'P 1'
#
loop_
_entity.id
_entity.type
_entity.pdbx_description
1 polymer ?
#
loop_
_entity_poly.entity_id
_entity_poly.type
_entity_poly.pdbx_seq_one_letter_code
_entity_poly.pdbx_strand_id
1 'polypeptide(L)' 'MAGSVRGILFGSMGVTGLLLLAALVDLITGMPFGGSMLLDIMMILAGGLVMYMAIDCLKDQK' A
#
# COMPACT_ATOMS: atom_id res chain seq x y z
N MET A 1 -16.08 -4.88 19.30
CA MET A 1 -15.63 -5.07 17.90
C MET A 1 -14.11 -4.96 17.81
N ALA A 2 -13.35 -5.67 18.65
CA ALA A 2 -11.88 -5.70 18.54
C ALA A 2 -11.50 -6.91 17.68
N GLY A 3 -11.68 -6.79 16.36
CA GLY A 3 -10.99 -7.69 15.44
C GLY A 3 -9.50 -7.56 15.74
N SER A 4 -8.83 -8.67 16.04
CA SER A 4 -7.43 -8.72 16.44
C SER A 4 -6.60 -7.72 15.63
N VAL A 5 -5.83 -6.84 16.27
CA VAL A 5 -5.04 -5.78 15.59
C VAL A 5 -4.21 -6.34 14.43
N ARG A 6 -3.75 -7.59 14.56
CA ARG A 6 -3.12 -8.37 13.49
C ARG A 6 -3.98 -8.50 12.23
N GLY A 7 -5.27 -8.79 12.37
CA GLY A 7 -6.21 -8.90 11.24
C GLY A 7 -6.38 -7.58 10.48
N ILE A 8 -6.40 -6.45 11.18
CA ILE A 8 -6.44 -5.12 10.55
C ILE A 8 -5.12 -4.83 9.82
N LEU A 9 -3.98 -5.20 10.42
CA LEU A 9 -2.67 -5.05 9.79
C LEU A 9 -2.54 -5.90 8.52
N PHE A 10 -2.92 -7.19 8.58
CA PHE A 10 -2.90 -8.06 7.40
C PHE A 10 -3.86 -7.58 6.30
N GLY A 11 -5.06 -7.12 6.66
CA GLY A 11 -6.00 -6.53 5.71
C GLY A 11 -5.44 -5.29 5.04
N SER A 12 -4.84 -4.38 5.83
CA SER A 12 -4.26 -3.14 5.33
C SER A 12 -3.03 -3.38 4.46
N MET A 13 -2.15 -4.32 4.83
CA MET A 13 -1.01 -4.73 4.02
C MET A 13 -1.46 -5.34 2.68
N GLY A 14 -2.50 -6.17 2.69
CA GLY A 14 -3.05 -6.77 1.48
C GLY A 14 -3.58 -5.73 0.50
N VAL A 15 -4.40 -4.79 0.97
CA VAL A 15 -4.95 -3.70 0.13
C VAL A 15 -3.84 -2.79 -0.38
N THR A 16 -2.89 -2.43 0.48
CA THR A 16 -1.75 -1.56 0.10
C THR A 16 -0.85 -2.23 -0.93
N GLY A 17 -0.61 -3.54 -0.80
CA GLY A 17 0.15 -4.32 -1.78
C GLY A 17 -0.51 -4.33 -3.17
N LEU A 18 -1.84 -4.50 -3.23
CA LEU A 18 -2.59 -4.40 -4.49
C LEU A 18 -2.51 -2.99 -5.09
N LEU A 19 -2.57 -1.96 -4.24
CA LEU A 19 -2.47 -0.56 -4.65
C LEU A 19 -1.09 -0.25 -5.25
N LEU A 20 -0.01 -0.75 -4.64
CA LEU A 20 1.35 -0.61 -5.16
C LEU A 20 1.52 -1.30 -6.52
N LEU A 21 0.93 -2.48 -6.69
CA LEU A 21 0.94 -3.16 -7.98
C LEU A 21 0.16 -2.37 -9.04
N ALA A 22 -1.00 -1.82 -8.68
CA ALA A 22 -1.78 -0.97 -9.59
C ALA A 22 -1.02 0.32 -9.97
N ALA A 23 -0.32 0.95 -9.04
CA ALA A 23 0.50 2.13 -9.31
C ALA A 23 1.74 1.82 -10.17
N LEU A 24 2.35 0.65 -10.01
CA LEU A 24 3.42 0.17 -10.89
C LEU A 24 2.92 -0.09 -12.31
N VAL A 25 1.72 -0.68 -12.44
CA VAL A 25 1.08 -0.87 -13.75
C VAL A 25 0.77 0.48 -14.37
N ASP A 26 0.22 1.44 -13.62
CA ASP A 26 -0.09 2.79 -14.13
C ASP A 26 1.17 3.53 -14.63
N LEU A 27 2.30 3.39 -13.92
CA LEU A 27 3.57 3.99 -14.33
C LEU A 27 4.09 3.43 -15.67
N ILE A 28 3.72 2.20 -16.04
CA ILE A 28 4.15 1.56 -17.30
C ILE A 28 3.13 1.78 -18.42
N THR A 29 1.82 1.68 -18.13
CA THR A 29 0.75 1.70 -19.15
C THR A 29 -0.03 3.02 -19.21
N GLY A 30 0.13 3.92 -18.25
CA GLY A 30 -0.61 5.20 -18.16
C GLY A 30 -2.11 5.06 -17.88
N MET A 31 -2.55 3.86 -17.52
CA MET A 31 -3.92 3.50 -17.13
C MET A 31 -3.79 2.57 -15.91
N PRO A 32 -4.53 2.75 -14.78
CA PRO A 32 -5.85 3.37 -14.62
C PRO A 32 -5.95 4.78 -14.00
N PHE A 33 -4.89 5.42 -13.49
CA PHE A 33 -5.01 6.74 -12.82
C PHE A 33 -4.69 7.94 -13.73
N GLY A 34 -4.68 7.71 -15.05
CA GLY A 34 -4.71 8.76 -16.07
C GLY A 34 -3.34 9.22 -16.55
N GLY A 35 -2.28 8.42 -16.31
CA GLY A 35 -0.92 8.67 -16.80
C GLY A 35 -0.24 9.88 -16.16
N SER A 36 -0.71 10.32 -15.00
CA SER A 36 -0.07 11.38 -14.24
C SER A 36 1.11 10.83 -13.45
N MET A 37 2.30 11.00 -14.01
CA MET A 37 3.55 10.49 -13.43
C MET A 37 3.79 10.96 -11.98
N LEU A 38 3.28 12.15 -11.62
CA LEU A 38 3.32 12.65 -10.25
C LEU A 38 2.48 11.77 -9.31
N LEU A 39 1.28 11.41 -9.75
CA LEU A 39 0.33 10.60 -8.98
C LEU A 39 0.87 9.18 -8.78
N ASP A 40 1.49 8.61 -9.82
CA ASP A 40 2.12 7.28 -9.77
C ASP A 40 3.23 7.23 -8.71
N ILE A 41 4.15 8.20 -8.73
CA ILE A 41 5.26 8.25 -7.80
C ILE A 41 4.76 8.50 -6.37
N MET A 42 3.81 9.41 -6.18
CA MET A 42 3.23 9.69 -4.86
C MET A 42 2.50 8.46 -4.30
N MET A 43 1.78 7.71 -5.13
CA MET A 43 1.11 6.46 -4.74
C MET A 43 2.10 5.38 -4.35
N ILE A 44 3.20 5.24 -5.09
CA ILE A 44 4.27 4.28 -4.76
C ILE A 44 4.93 4.65 -3.42
N LEU A 45 5.25 5.93 -3.20
CA LEU A 45 5.85 6.38 -1.94
C LEU A 45 4.89 6.23 -0.75
N ALA A 46 3.62 6.62 -0.91
CA ALA A 46 2.61 6.48 0.12
C ALA A 46 2.36 5.01 0.46
N GLY A 47 2.20 4.14 -0.55
CA GLY A 47 2.02 2.71 -0.35
C GLY A 47 3.23 2.05 0.32
N GLY A 48 4.44 2.45 -0.05
CA GLY A 48 5.68 2.01 0.59
C GLY A 48 5.76 2.40 2.07
N LEU A 49 5.36 3.64 2.40
CA LEU A 49 5.28 4.11 3.78
C LEU A 49 4.26 3.33 4.61
N VAL A 50 3.07 3.09 4.08
CA VAL A 50 2.02 2.32 4.78
C VAL A 50 2.48 0.87 5.01
N MET A 51 3.12 0.24 4.02
CA MET A 51 3.72 -1.09 4.20
C MET A 51 4.83 -1.10 5.25
N TYR A 52 5.70 -0.10 5.25
CA TYR A 52 6.74 0.04 6.27
C TYR A 52 6.14 0.15 7.67
N MET A 53 5.15 1.03 7.86
CA MET A 53 4.47 1.20 9.15
C MET A 53 3.73 -0.07 9.58
N ALA A 54 3.09 -0.78 8.66
CA ALA A 54 2.41 -2.03 8.97
C ALA A 54 3.39 -3.12 9.43
N ILE A 55 4.58 -3.21 8.81
CA ILE A 55 5.65 -4.11 9.24
C ILE A 55 6.17 -3.72 10.61
N ASP A 56 6.34 -2.42 10.87
CA ASP A 56 6.81 -1.91 12.16
C ASP A 56 5.82 -2.26 13.29
N CYS A 57 4.51 -2.03 13.06
CA CYS A 57 3.46 -2.46 13.98
C CYS A 57 3.46 -4.00 14.19
N LEU A 58 3.66 -4.80 13.14
CA LEU A 58 3.73 -6.26 13.28
C LEU A 58 4.94 -6.73 14.09
N LYS A 59 6.06 -6.00 14.05
CA LYS A 59 7.23 -6.27 14.88
C LYS A 59 6.98 -5.90 16.33
N ASP A 60 6.30 -4.79 16.58
CA ASP A 60 5.94 -4.32 17.93
C ASP A 60 4.89 -5.23 18.61
N GLN A 61 4.04 -5.88 17.80
CA GLN A 61 3.06 -6.87 18.26
C GLN A 61 3.61 -8.29 18.50
N LYS A 62 4.92 -8.50 18.35
CA LYS A 62 5.58 -9.79 18.50
C LYS A 62 6.21 -9.92 19.88
#